data_AF-A0A067H7Y0-F1
#
_entry.id   AF-A0A067H7Y0-F1
#
_cell.length_a   1.000
_cell.length_b   1.000
_cell.length_c   1.000
_cell.angle_alpha   90.00
_cell.angle_beta   90.00
_cell.angle_gamma   90.00
#
_symmetry.space_group_name_H-M   'P 1'
#
loop_
_entity.id
_entity.type
_entity.pdbx_description
1 polymer ?
#
loop_
_entity_poly.entity_id
_entity_poly.type
_entity_poly.pdbx_seq_one_letter_code
_entity_poly.pdbx_strand_id
1 'polypeptide(L)'
;MFSIGKSVSGFPLWVIEISDKPGVEEPEPAFKFIGNVHGDEPVGRELLILLANWICDNHVKDSLARLIVENMHLHILPSMNPDGYALKRRGNANNIDLNRDFPDQFFPMNNDEEACQPETRAIMSWVRQIHFTASASLHGVISLI
;
A
#
# COMPACT_ATOMS: atom_id res chain seq x y z
N MET A 1 4.15 1.19 12.85
CA MET A 1 4.50 0.39 11.66
C MET A 1 4.12 -1.06 11.94
N PHE A 2 3.45 -1.72 11.02
CA PHE A 2 3.02 -3.11 11.14
C PHE A 2 3.13 -3.81 9.78
N SER A 3 3.06 -5.14 9.76
CA SER A 3 3.05 -5.91 8.51
C SER A 3 1.67 -6.50 8.27
N ILE A 4 1.17 -6.42 7.04
CA ILE A 4 -0.13 -6.98 6.62
C ILE A 4 -0.04 -8.40 6.07
N GLY A 5 1.17 -8.94 5.95
CA GLY A 5 1.43 -10.24 5.33
C GLY A 5 2.85 -10.34 4.82
N LYS A 6 3.13 -11.40 4.06
CA LYS A 6 4.44 -11.63 3.45
C LYS A 6 4.27 -11.89 1.95
N SER A 7 5.28 -11.50 1.17
CA SER A 7 5.40 -11.90 -0.23
C SER A 7 5.64 -13.40 -0.37
N VAL A 8 5.63 -13.89 -1.61
CA VAL A 8 5.98 -15.29 -1.94
C VAL A 8 7.35 -15.68 -1.38
N SER A 9 8.34 -14.78 -1.46
CA SER A 9 9.70 -15.03 -0.97
C SER A 9 9.86 -14.74 0.53
N GLY A 10 8.76 -14.45 1.24
CA GLY A 10 8.73 -14.25 2.68
C GLY A 10 9.07 -12.84 3.14
N PHE A 11 9.19 -11.86 2.23
CA PHE A 11 9.44 -10.47 2.61
C PHE A 11 8.16 -9.87 3.23
N PRO A 12 8.25 -9.25 4.42
CA PRO A 12 7.11 -8.58 5.03
C PRO A 12 6.60 -7.42 4.18
N LEU A 13 5.28 -7.33 4.06
CA LEU A 13 4.59 -6.19 3.45
C LEU A 13 4.34 -5.14 4.53
N TRP A 14 5.21 -4.12 4.58
CA TRP A 14 5.24 -3.14 5.65
C TRP A 14 4.30 -1.96 5.39
N VAL A 15 3.45 -1.66 6.36
CA VAL A 15 2.61 -0.47 6.41
C VAL A 15 3.13 0.48 7.48
N ILE A 16 3.38 1.73 7.06
CA ILE A 16 3.63 2.87 7.94
C ILE A 16 2.28 3.47 8.27
N GLU A 17 2.04 3.67 9.55
CA GLU A 17 0.81 4.26 10.08
C GLU A 17 1.18 5.61 10.69
N ILE A 18 0.45 6.64 10.30
CA ILE A 18 0.67 8.03 10.71
C ILE A 18 -0.68 8.59 11.18
N SER A 19 -0.74 8.95 12.45
CA SER A 19 -1.87 9.58 13.16
C SER A 19 -1.32 10.12 14.50
N ASP A 20 -2.07 10.99 15.17
CA ASP A 20 -1.80 11.44 16.53
C ASP A 20 -1.94 10.31 17.56
N LYS A 21 -2.75 9.27 17.30
CA LYS A 21 -2.89 8.06 18.12
C LYS A 21 -2.76 6.76 17.30
N PRO A 22 -1.55 6.42 16.83
CA PRO A 22 -1.33 5.19 16.06
C PRO A 22 -1.70 3.94 16.88
N GLY A 23 -2.36 2.99 16.22
CA GLY A 23 -2.85 1.73 16.79
C GLY A 23 -4.23 1.85 17.47
N VAL A 24 -4.82 3.04 17.52
CA VAL A 24 -6.15 3.28 18.09
C VAL A 24 -7.12 3.58 16.95
N GLU A 25 -8.29 2.94 16.98
CA GLU A 25 -9.37 3.28 16.07
C GLU A 25 -10.13 4.50 16.60
N GLU A 26 -10.11 5.58 15.81
CA GLU A 26 -10.76 6.85 16.11
C GLU A 26 -11.79 7.19 15.02
N PRO A 27 -12.78 8.07 15.27
CA PRO A 27 -13.75 8.49 14.25
C PRO A 27 -13.14 9.44 13.21
N GLU A 28 -11.91 9.17 12.78
CA GLU A 28 -11.17 9.88 11.76
C GLU A 28 -11.20 9.11 10.44
N PRO A 29 -11.19 9.79 9.29
CA PRO A 29 -11.17 9.12 8.01
C PRO A 29 -9.82 8.41 7.80
N ALA A 30 -9.87 7.11 7.49
CA ALA A 30 -8.69 6.34 7.13
C ALA A 30 -8.36 6.46 5.64
N PHE A 31 -7.12 6.79 5.32
CA PHE A 31 -6.61 6.89 3.95
C PHE A 31 -5.46 5.92 3.74
N LYS A 32 -5.35 5.35 2.53
CA LYS A 32 -4.16 4.56 2.17
C LYS A 32 -3.50 4.96 0.87
N PHE A 33 -2.18 4.92 0.89
CA PHE A 33 -1.35 4.89 -0.31
C PHE A 33 -0.66 3.54 -0.46
N ILE A 34 -0.68 3.00 -1.68
CA ILE A 34 0.03 1.78 -2.04
C ILE A 34 0.99 2.10 -3.19
N GLY A 35 2.26 1.72 -3.06
CA GLY A 35 3.27 1.88 -4.10
C GLY A 35 3.75 0.53 -4.61
N ASN A 36 4.33 0.57 -5.82
CA ASN A 36 5.17 -0.52 -6.35
C ASN A 36 4.45 -1.89 -6.32
N VAL A 37 3.21 -1.89 -6.81
CA VAL A 37 2.43 -3.09 -7.13
C VAL A 37 3.11 -3.86 -8.27
N HIS A 38 3.62 -3.13 -9.27
CA HIS A 38 4.57 -3.68 -10.23
C HIS A 38 5.99 -3.40 -9.75
N GLY A 39 6.81 -4.45 -9.68
CA GLY A 39 8.14 -4.37 -9.08
C GLY A 39 9.11 -3.45 -9.82
N ASP A 40 8.97 -3.34 -11.14
CA ASP A 40 9.76 -2.48 -12.03
C ASP A 40 9.26 -1.02 -12.11
N GLU A 41 8.26 -0.64 -11.31
CA GLU A 41 7.74 0.72 -11.18
C GLU A 41 8.10 1.34 -9.80
N PRO A 42 9.38 1.66 -9.53
CA PRO A 42 9.84 1.98 -8.18
C PRO A 42 9.57 3.43 -7.73
N VAL A 43 9.17 4.34 -8.63
CA VAL A 43 9.01 5.76 -8.30
C VAL A 43 7.97 5.96 -7.18
N GLY A 44 6.83 5.26 -7.25
CA GLY A 44 5.80 5.32 -6.22
C GLY A 44 6.32 4.86 -4.85
N ARG A 45 7.18 3.85 -4.80
CA ARG A 45 7.80 3.37 -3.55
C ARG A 45 8.62 4.45 -2.87
N GLU A 46 9.52 5.08 -3.62
CA GLU A 46 10.40 6.12 -3.09
C GLU A 46 9.63 7.37 -2.67
N LEU A 47 8.66 7.80 -3.49
CA LEU A 47 7.81 8.96 -3.15
C LEU A 47 7.03 8.76 -1.86
N LEU A 48 6.51 7.55 -1.61
CA LEU A 48 5.78 7.25 -0.39
C LEU A 48 6.68 7.23 0.86
N ILE A 49 7.93 6.77 0.73
CA ILE A 49 8.92 6.85 1.82
C ILE A 49 9.28 8.32 2.09
N LEU A 50 9.49 9.11 1.04
CA LEU A 50 9.77 10.55 1.17
C LEU A 50 8.61 11.31 1.81
N LEU A 51 7.37 10.99 1.44
CA LEU A 51 6.17 11.57 2.05
C LEU A 51 6.09 11.24 3.54
N ALA A 52 6.30 9.98 3.92
CA ALA A 52 6.28 9.57 5.32
C ALA A 52 7.35 10.33 6.14
N ASN A 53 8.58 10.43 5.62
CA ASN A 53 9.65 11.18 6.26
C ASN A 53 9.29 12.67 6.40
N TRP A 54 8.76 13.28 5.33
CA TRP A 54 8.38 14.68 5.35
C TRP A 54 7.31 14.97 6.41
N ILE A 55 6.28 14.13 6.54
CA ILE A 55 5.25 14.29 7.57
C ILE A 55 5.88 14.19 8.97
N CYS A 56 6.67 13.14 9.22
CA CYS A 56 7.34 12.91 10.50
C CYS A 56 8.24 14.09 10.90
N ASP A 57 9.04 14.61 9.98
CA ASP A 57 9.99 15.69 10.26
C ASP A 57 9.32 17.05 10.46
N ASN A 58 8.11 17.24 9.91
CA ASN A 58 7.46 18.54 9.81
C ASN A 58 6.17 18.70 10.61
N HIS A 59 5.53 17.65 11.13
CA HIS A 59 4.22 17.78 11.82
C HIS A 59 4.21 18.76 13.02
N VAL A 60 5.36 19.01 13.65
CA VAL A 60 5.49 20.03 14.72
C VAL A 60 5.62 21.45 14.18
N LYS A 61 6.14 21.64 12.96
CA LYS A 61 6.56 22.96 12.43
C LYS A 61 5.68 23.45 11.27
N ASP A 62 5.13 22.53 10.49
CA ASP A 62 4.33 22.78 9.30
C ASP A 62 2.86 22.43 9.59
N SER A 63 1.98 23.40 9.36
CA SER A 63 0.54 23.25 9.60
C SER A 63 -0.11 22.20 8.72
N LEU A 64 0.39 21.97 7.50
CA LEU A 64 -0.13 20.95 6.59
C LEU A 64 0.24 19.55 7.08
N ALA A 65 1.51 19.34 7.46
CA ALA A 65 1.93 18.07 8.04
C ALA A 65 1.18 17.78 9.35
N ARG A 66 0.96 18.80 10.18
CA ARG A 66 0.16 18.68 11.40
C ARG A 66 -1.28 18.29 11.11
N LEU A 67 -1.93 18.95 10.13
CA LEU A 67 -3.30 18.66 9.74
C LEU A 67 -3.46 17.19 9.34
N ILE A 68 -2.48 16.62 8.62
CA ILE A 68 -2.47 15.20 8.25
C ILE A 68 -2.39 14.31 9.50
N VAL A 69 -1.50 14.61 10.45
CA VAL A 69 -1.34 13.78 11.66
C VAL A 69 -2.56 13.85 12.57
N GLU A 70 -3.19 15.03 12.72
CA GLU A 70 -4.25 15.26 13.71
C GLU A 70 -5.68 15.03 13.20
N ASN A 71 -5.90 14.78 11.90
CA ASN A 71 -7.26 14.73 11.33
C ASN A 71 -7.48 13.56 10.37
N MET A 72 -6.52 12.64 10.24
CA MET A 72 -6.70 11.44 9.44
C MET A 72 -5.83 10.29 9.94
N HIS A 73 -6.31 9.08 9.66
CA HIS A 73 -5.54 7.87 9.87
C HIS A 73 -4.86 7.47 8.58
N LEU A 74 -3.60 7.89 8.39
CA LEU A 74 -2.88 7.67 7.15
C LEU A 74 -2.07 6.38 7.19
N HIS A 75 -2.33 5.50 6.23
CA HIS A 75 -1.58 4.27 6.04
C HIS A 75 -0.79 4.29 4.71
N ILE A 76 0.48 3.96 4.77
CA ILE A 76 1.38 3.96 3.61
C ILE A 76 2.00 2.58 3.49
N LEU A 77 1.73 1.89 2.38
CA LEU A 77 2.40 0.67 1.96
C LEU A 77 3.35 1.02 0.80
N PRO A 78 4.65 1.24 1.06
CA PRO A 78 5.57 1.69 0.00
C PRO A 78 5.76 0.66 -1.12
N SER A 79 5.68 -0.63 -0.80
CA SER A 79 5.90 -1.70 -1.77
C SER A 79 4.98 -2.89 -1.48
N MET A 80 4.02 -3.09 -2.37
CA MET A 80 3.20 -4.30 -2.39
C MET A 80 3.94 -5.49 -3.01
N ASN A 81 4.88 -5.26 -3.92
CA ASN A 81 5.63 -6.31 -4.64
C ASN A 81 7.16 -6.21 -4.41
N PRO A 82 7.64 -6.49 -3.18
CA PRO A 82 9.08 -6.45 -2.89
C PRO A 82 9.87 -7.49 -3.70
N ASP A 83 9.27 -8.63 -4.03
CA ASP A 83 9.90 -9.70 -4.81
C ASP A 83 10.15 -9.28 -6.26
N GLY A 84 9.13 -8.70 -6.90
CA GLY A 84 9.24 -8.14 -8.25
C GLY A 84 10.26 -7.00 -8.29
N TYR A 85 10.29 -6.15 -7.26
CA TYR A 85 11.28 -5.07 -7.15
C TYR A 85 12.71 -5.61 -7.06
N ALA A 86 12.97 -6.59 -6.19
CA ALA A 86 14.27 -7.23 -6.06
C ALA A 86 14.74 -7.87 -7.39
N LEU A 87 13.79 -8.37 -8.17
CA LEU A 87 14.03 -9.01 -9.48
C LEU A 87 13.92 -8.03 -10.67
N LYS A 88 13.66 -6.74 -10.42
CA LYS A 88 13.48 -5.69 -11.44
C LYS A 88 12.46 -6.07 -12.53
N ARG A 89 11.31 -6.62 -12.11
CA ARG A 89 10.23 -7.04 -13.02
C ARG A 89 8.85 -6.64 -12.52
N ARG A 90 7.92 -6.56 -13.46
CA ARG A 90 6.50 -6.27 -13.20
C ARG A 90 5.83 -7.24 -12.24
N GLY A 91 5.87 -8.54 -12.56
CA GLY A 91 5.18 -9.57 -11.77
C GLY A 91 5.83 -9.87 -10.42
N ASN A 92 5.13 -10.59 -9.55
CA ASN A 92 5.68 -11.07 -8.28
C ASN A 92 6.68 -12.23 -8.47
N ALA A 93 7.09 -12.92 -7.40
CA ALA A 93 8.04 -14.04 -7.50
C ALA A 93 7.55 -15.17 -8.44
N ASN A 94 6.25 -15.41 -8.49
CA ASN A 94 5.62 -16.40 -9.36
C ASN A 94 5.36 -15.88 -10.79
N ASN A 95 5.85 -14.68 -11.12
CA ASN A 95 5.64 -14.02 -12.39
C ASN A 95 4.16 -13.68 -12.71
N ILE A 96 3.35 -13.51 -11.67
CA ILE A 96 1.94 -13.10 -11.78
C ILE A 96 1.84 -11.58 -11.68
N ASP A 97 1.00 -10.98 -12.53
CA ASP A 97 0.66 -9.56 -12.45
C ASP A 97 -0.36 -9.34 -11.32
N LEU A 98 0.11 -8.77 -10.20
CA LEU A 98 -0.73 -8.55 -9.01
C LEU A 98 -1.92 -7.62 -9.29
N ASN A 99 -1.83 -6.72 -10.28
CA ASN A 99 -2.94 -5.84 -10.66
C ASN A 99 -3.96 -6.54 -11.59
N ARG A 100 -3.81 -7.84 -11.80
CA ARG A 100 -4.75 -8.74 -12.50
C ARG A 100 -5.14 -9.94 -11.64
N ASP A 101 -4.73 -9.95 -10.37
CA ASP A 101 -4.88 -11.10 -9.46
C ASP A 101 -6.03 -10.91 -8.46
N PHE A 102 -6.66 -9.73 -8.43
CA PHE A 102 -7.86 -9.47 -7.63
C PHE A 102 -9.11 -10.08 -8.29
N PRO A 103 -10.17 -10.37 -7.50
CA PRO A 103 -11.48 -10.73 -8.05
C PRO A 103 -12.02 -9.63 -8.96
N ASP A 104 -12.59 -10.01 -10.09
CA ASP A 104 -13.16 -9.09 -11.08
C ASP A 104 -14.69 -9.19 -11.15
N GLN A 105 -15.36 -8.06 -11.35
CA GLN A 105 -16.83 -7.99 -11.37
C GLN A 105 -17.44 -8.55 -12.66
N PHE A 106 -16.72 -8.48 -13.77
CA PHE A 106 -17.23 -8.84 -15.11
C PHE A 106 -16.70 -10.18 -15.58
N PHE A 107 -15.47 -10.51 -15.21
CA PHE A 107 -14.82 -11.76 -15.53
C PHE A 107 -14.75 -12.61 -14.26
N PRO A 108 -15.28 -13.85 -14.25
CA PRO A 108 -15.24 -14.72 -13.07
C PRO A 108 -13.83 -15.32 -12.86
N MET A 109 -12.79 -14.49 -12.96
CA MET A 109 -11.42 -14.82 -12.63
C MET A 109 -11.14 -14.48 -11.18
N ASN A 110 -10.27 -15.26 -10.54
CA ASN A 110 -9.78 -15.02 -9.18
C ASN A 110 -10.90 -14.89 -8.12
N ASN A 111 -12.05 -15.53 -8.33
CA ASN A 111 -13.13 -15.58 -7.35
C ASN A 111 -12.79 -16.50 -6.15
N ASP A 112 -11.84 -17.41 -6.34
CA ASP A 112 -11.26 -18.19 -5.27
C ASP A 112 -10.08 -17.42 -4.66
N GLU A 113 -10.32 -16.79 -3.52
CA GLU A 113 -9.31 -15.98 -2.83
C GLU A 113 -8.09 -16.81 -2.41
N GLU A 114 -8.26 -18.11 -2.15
CA GLU A 114 -7.15 -18.97 -1.76
C GLU A 114 -6.17 -19.19 -2.92
N ALA A 115 -6.66 -19.08 -4.17
CA ALA A 115 -5.85 -19.18 -5.37
C ALA A 115 -5.06 -17.90 -5.69
N CYS A 116 -5.43 -16.74 -5.13
CA CYS A 116 -4.70 -15.48 -5.31
C CYS A 116 -3.30 -15.53 -4.68
N GLN A 117 -2.42 -14.67 -5.17
CA GLN A 117 -1.07 -14.49 -4.64
C GLN A 117 -1.11 -14.00 -3.18
N PRO A 118 -0.11 -14.37 -2.35
CA PRO A 118 -0.09 -13.96 -0.94
C PRO A 118 -0.10 -12.44 -0.76
N GLU A 119 0.49 -11.68 -1.68
CA GLU A 119 0.43 -10.21 -1.68
C GLU A 119 -1.00 -9.70 -1.87
N THR A 120 -1.73 -10.25 -2.83
CA THR A 120 -3.13 -9.90 -3.11
C THR A 120 -4.03 -10.21 -1.92
N ARG A 121 -3.89 -11.42 -1.34
CA ARG A 121 -4.65 -11.83 -0.14
C ARG A 121 -4.36 -10.92 1.05
N ALA A 122 -3.11 -10.50 1.24
CA ALA A 122 -2.73 -9.58 2.31
C ALA A 122 -3.45 -8.23 2.15
N ILE A 123 -3.54 -7.68 0.94
CA ILE A 123 -4.30 -6.45 0.66
C ILE A 123 -5.79 -6.65 0.92
N MET A 124 -6.37 -7.75 0.44
CA MET A 124 -7.80 -8.04 0.64
C MET A 124 -8.16 -8.17 2.11
N SER A 125 -7.35 -8.89 2.90
CA SER A 125 -7.52 -8.99 4.35
C SER A 125 -7.39 -7.62 5.00
N TRP A 126 -6.41 -6.82 4.60
CA TRP A 126 -6.16 -5.50 5.18
C TRP A 126 -7.31 -4.52 4.92
N VAL A 127 -7.84 -4.49 3.70
CA VAL A 127 -8.97 -3.62 3.32
C VAL A 127 -10.27 -4.02 4.03
N ARG A 128 -10.42 -5.28 4.47
CA ARG A 128 -11.56 -5.73 5.29
C ARG A 128 -11.44 -5.35 6.76
N GLN A 129 -10.22 -5.20 7.25
CA GLN A 129 -9.94 -4.88 8.65
C GLN A 129 -10.09 -3.39 8.95
N ILE A 130 -9.86 -2.52 7.96
CA ILE A 130 -9.88 -1.07 8.12
C ILE A 130 -10.89 -0.46 7.15
N HIS A 131 -11.75 0.41 7.67
CA HIS A 131 -12.73 1.16 6.89
C HIS A 131 -12.09 2.34 6.14
N PHE A 132 -11.33 2.04 5.10
CA PHE A 132 -10.70 3.08 4.26
C PHE A 132 -11.73 3.95 3.56
N THR A 133 -11.64 5.27 3.80
CA THR A 133 -12.46 6.29 3.15
C THR A 133 -11.99 6.56 1.73
N ALA A 134 -10.68 6.62 1.50
CA ALA A 134 -10.12 6.73 0.16
C ALA A 134 -8.77 6.00 0.03
N SER A 135 -8.34 5.81 -1.21
CA SER A 135 -7.14 5.06 -1.55
C SER A 135 -6.54 5.55 -2.86
N ALA A 136 -5.21 5.50 -2.96
CA ALA A 136 -4.53 5.63 -4.25
C ALA A 136 -3.38 4.61 -4.37
N SER A 137 -3.27 4.00 -5.56
CA SER A 137 -2.15 3.14 -5.93
C SER A 137 -1.25 3.87 -6.93
N LEU A 138 0.06 3.94 -6.64
CA LEU A 138 1.03 4.64 -7.45
C LEU A 138 1.75 3.67 -8.39
N HIS A 139 1.63 3.96 -9.68
CA HIS A 139 2.26 3.21 -10.77
C HIS A 139 3.25 4.09 -11.54
N GLY A 140 4.21 3.45 -12.19
CA GLY A 140 5.11 4.10 -13.14
C GLY A 140 4.56 4.05 -14.57
N VAL A 141 5.31 4.59 -15.52
CA VAL A 141 5.12 4.50 -16.99
C VAL A 141 4.32 5.64 -17.65
N ILE A 142 3.22 6.15 -17.07
CA ILE A 142 2.42 7.21 -17.72
C ILE A 142 2.14 8.36 -16.74
N SER A 143 2.43 9.59 -17.16
CA SER A 143 1.92 10.80 -16.51
C SER A 143 0.59 11.17 -17.17
N LEU A 144 -0.51 11.06 -16.42
CA LEU A 144 -1.82 11.55 -16.85
C LEU A 144 -1.90 13.04 -16.44
N ILE A 145 -1.75 13.93 -17.41
CA ILE A 145 -1.99 15.37 -17.28
C ILE A 145 -3.19 15.78 -18.14
#